data_AF-A0A841SXD6-F1
#
_entry.id   AF-A0A841SXD6-F1
#
_cell.length_a   1.000
_cell.length_b   1.000
_cell.length_c   1.000
_cell.angle_alpha   90.00
_cell.angle_beta   90.00
_cell.angle_gamma   90.00
#
_symmetry.space_group_name_H-M   'P 1'
#
loop_
_entity.id
_entity.type
_entity.pdbx_description
1 polymer ?
#
loop_
_entity_poly.entity_id
_entity_poly.type
_entity_poly.pdbx_seq_one_letter_code
_entity_poly.pdbx_strand_id
1 'polypeptide(L)'
;MKNVKTALYLLLSQFIYLLMCAPWFLVALTSIMAFADPNALSSIAGLGLMFFVWLYPAAFVGAAVTCWIFYHKGKFKRAAWMNLLPLLWIVPLVLFFMYG
;
A
#
# COMPACT_ATOMS: atom_id res chain seq x y z
N MET A 1 9.02 25.82 2.89
CA MET A 1 8.22 24.72 2.30
C MET A 1 7.51 25.23 1.05
N LYS A 2 7.56 24.50 -0.08
CA LYS A 2 7.03 24.99 -1.38
C LYS A 2 5.50 24.99 -1.48
N ASN A 3 4.81 24.05 -0.83
CA ASN A 3 3.36 24.03 -0.68
C ASN A 3 2.99 23.27 0.61
N VAL A 4 2.64 24.02 1.67
CA VAL A 4 2.40 23.45 3.01
C VAL A 4 1.22 22.48 3.02
N LYS A 5 0.15 22.77 2.27
CA LYS A 5 -1.04 21.91 2.22
C LYS A 5 -0.70 20.54 1.64
N THR A 6 0.05 20.51 0.54
CA THR A 6 0.49 19.23 -0.06
C THR A 6 1.46 18.49 0.85
N ALA A 7 2.41 19.18 1.50
CA ALA A 7 3.34 18.53 2.42
C ALA A 7 2.63 17.87 3.60
N LEU A 8 1.67 18.57 4.22
CA LEU A 8 0.87 18.02 5.32
C LEU A 8 0.05 16.81 4.85
N TYR A 9 -0.60 16.90 3.69
CA TYR A 9 -1.33 15.78 3.12
C TYR A 9 -0.44 14.54 2.93
N LEU A 10 0.75 14.70 2.34
CA LEU A 10 1.69 13.58 2.13
C LEU A 10 2.15 12.98 3.46
N LEU A 11 2.49 13.82 4.44
CA LEU A 11 2.99 13.35 5.73
C LEU A 11 1.92 12.62 6.55
N LEU A 12 0.71 13.18 6.64
CA LEU A 12 -0.40 12.58 7.39
C LEU A 12 -0.82 11.23 6.78
N SER A 13 -0.95 11.18 5.46
CA SER A 13 -1.29 9.92 4.77
C SER A 13 -0.19 8.87 4.90
N GLN A 14 1.09 9.24 4.77
CA GLN A 14 2.20 8.30 4.98
C GLN A 14 2.25 7.76 6.41
N PHE A 15 1.89 8.57 7.40
CA PHE A 15 1.78 8.10 8.78
C PHE A 15 0.66 7.07 8.94
N ILE A 16 -0.51 7.31 8.33
CA ILE A 16 -1.61 6.34 8.29
C ILE A 16 -1.15 5.05 7.58
N TYR A 17 -0.47 5.16 6.45
CA TYR A 17 0.03 3.98 5.71
C TYR A 17 1.04 3.18 6.53
N LEU A 18 1.94 3.86 7.23
CA LEU A 18 2.88 3.21 8.13
C LEU A 18 2.16 2.44 9.25
N LEU A 19 1.13 3.04 9.86
CA LEU A 19 0.31 2.35 10.87
C LEU A 19 -0.42 1.14 10.29
N MET A 20 -0.89 1.23 9.04
CA MET A 20 -1.53 0.11 8.34
C MET A 20 -0.58 -1.04 8.00
N CYS A 21 0.75 -0.85 8.07
CA CYS A 21 1.70 -1.97 7.92
C CYS A 21 1.47 -3.07 8.97
N ALA A 22 1.12 -2.72 10.20
CA ALA A 22 0.92 -3.70 11.28
C ALA A 22 -0.26 -4.65 10.99
N PRO A 23 -1.50 -4.18 10.78
CA PRO A 23 -2.62 -5.07 10.43
C PRO A 23 -2.41 -5.74 9.07
N TRP A 24 -1.78 -5.07 8.09
CA TRP A 24 -1.50 -5.68 6.79
C TRP A 24 -0.50 -6.84 6.88
N PHE A 25 0.47 -6.77 7.78
CA PHE A 25 1.43 -7.86 8.00
C PHE A 25 0.72 -9.14 8.48
N LEU A 26 -0.35 -9.02 9.29
CA LEU A 26 -1.17 -10.17 9.68
C LEU A 26 -1.85 -10.80 8.46
N VAL A 27 -2.42 -9.99 7.56
CA VAL A 27 -3.02 -10.47 6.31
C VAL A 27 -1.98 -11.21 5.46
N ALA A 28 -0.77 -10.64 5.32
CA ALA A 28 0.33 -11.26 4.59
C ALA A 28 0.73 -12.61 5.19
N LEU A 29 0.85 -12.72 6.52
CA LEU A 29 1.13 -14.00 7.18
C LEU A 29 0.02 -15.03 6.96
N THR A 30 -1.26 -14.63 7.11
CA THR A 30 -2.39 -15.55 6.88
C THR A 30 -2.49 -15.98 5.42
N SER A 31 -2.05 -15.14 4.47
CA SER A 31 -2.03 -15.51 3.06
C SER A 31 -1.10 -16.69 2.78
N ILE A 32 -0.04 -16.90 3.58
CA ILE A 32 0.84 -18.08 3.46
C ILE A 32 0.05 -19.36 3.75
N MET A 33 -0.88 -19.33 4.71
CA MET A 33 -1.69 -20.50 5.07
C MET A 33 -2.61 -20.93 3.92
N ALA A 34 -3.03 -20.00 3.06
CA ALA A 34 -3.78 -20.31 1.84
C ALA A 34 -2.97 -21.18 0.84
N PHE A 35 -1.64 -21.23 0.98
CA PHE A 35 -0.75 -22.08 0.18
C PHE A 35 -0.43 -23.43 0.82
N ALA A 36 -1.09 -23.78 1.94
CA ALA A 36 -1.06 -25.15 2.46
C ALA A 36 -1.80 -26.13 1.53
N ASP A 37 -2.67 -25.63 0.64
CA ASP A 37 -3.26 -26.43 -0.43
C ASP A 37 -2.24 -26.66 -1.56
N PRO A 38 -1.88 -27.92 -1.88
CA PRO A 38 -0.92 -28.23 -2.95
C PRO A 38 -1.35 -27.71 -4.34
N ASN A 39 -2.63 -27.41 -4.56
CA ASN A 39 -3.13 -26.80 -5.80
C ASN A 39 -3.01 -25.27 -5.82
N ALA A 40 -2.74 -24.61 -4.70
CA ALA A 40 -2.65 -23.15 -4.65
C ALA A 40 -1.41 -22.61 -5.39
N LEU A 41 -0.31 -23.37 -5.40
CA LEU A 41 0.94 -23.00 -6.07
C LEU A 41 0.93 -23.27 -7.58
N SER A 42 0.03 -24.12 -8.07
CA SER A 42 -0.13 -24.39 -9.51
C SER A 42 -1.07 -23.40 -10.19
N SER A 43 -1.80 -22.59 -9.42
CA SER A 43 -2.69 -21.55 -9.93
C SER A 43 -1.96 -20.21 -10.11
N ILE A 44 -1.99 -19.67 -11.34
CA ILE A 44 -1.50 -18.32 -11.67
C ILE A 44 -2.19 -17.26 -10.79
N ALA A 45 -3.49 -17.45 -10.51
CA ALA A 45 -4.25 -16.53 -9.68
C ALA A 45 -3.78 -16.55 -8.21
N GLY A 46 -3.46 -17.73 -7.68
CA GLY A 46 -2.92 -17.89 -6.33
C GLY A 46 -1.58 -17.17 -6.17
N LEU A 47 -0.63 -17.46 -7.06
CA LEU A 47 0.68 -16.80 -7.06
C LEU A 47 0.57 -15.28 -7.22
N GLY A 48 -0.28 -14.81 -8.14
CA GLY A 48 -0.51 -13.39 -8.36
C GLY A 48 -1.04 -12.67 -7.12
N LEU A 49 -2.00 -13.29 -6.42
CA LEU A 49 -2.54 -12.75 -5.17
C LEU A 49 -1.47 -12.71 -4.06
N MET A 50 -0.62 -13.73 -3.96
CA MET A 50 0.51 -13.74 -3.02
C MET A 50 1.42 -12.54 -3.24
N PHE A 51 1.91 -12.37 -4.47
CA PHE A 51 2.80 -11.26 -4.80
C PHE A 51 2.12 -9.93 -4.53
N PHE A 52 0.85 -9.79 -4.90
CA PHE A 52 0.08 -8.58 -4.63
C PHE A 52 0.01 -8.28 -3.13
N VAL A 53 -0.32 -9.25 -2.28
CA VAL A 53 -0.41 -9.05 -0.82
C VAL A 53 0.93 -8.64 -0.22
N TRP A 54 2.01 -9.28 -0.62
CA TRP A 54 3.35 -8.99 -0.13
C TRP A 54 3.94 -7.68 -0.68
N LEU A 55 3.36 -7.10 -1.73
CA LEU A 55 3.87 -5.88 -2.36
C LEU A 55 3.59 -4.61 -1.55
N TYR A 56 2.68 -4.64 -0.57
CA TYR A 56 2.27 -3.43 0.16
C TYR A 56 3.43 -2.61 0.75
N PRO A 57 4.40 -3.19 1.50
CA PRO A 57 5.50 -2.40 2.06
C PRO A 57 6.36 -1.74 0.96
N ALA A 58 6.60 -2.44 -0.15
CA ALA A 58 7.32 -1.90 -1.29
C ALA A 58 6.53 -0.78 -1.98
N ALA A 59 5.21 -0.94 -2.14
CA ALA A 59 4.33 0.09 -2.68
C ALA A 59 4.30 1.34 -1.79
N PHE A 60 4.26 1.17 -0.46
CA PHE A 60 4.35 2.27 0.51
C PHE A 60 5.67 3.04 0.39
N VAL A 61 6.81 2.34 0.42
CA VAL A 61 8.14 2.98 0.32
C VAL A 61 8.30 3.66 -1.04
N GLY A 62 7.92 2.99 -2.13
CA GLY A 62 7.97 3.55 -3.48
C GLY A 62 7.10 4.81 -3.63
N ALA A 63 5.87 4.79 -3.09
CA ALA A 63 4.98 5.94 -3.08
C ALA A 63 5.59 7.10 -2.28
N ALA A 64 6.12 6.84 -1.09
CA ALA A 64 6.74 7.86 -0.23
C ALA A 64 7.93 8.52 -0.94
N VAL A 65 8.85 7.74 -1.50
CA VAL A 65 10.03 8.29 -2.20
C VAL A 65 9.59 9.11 -3.43
N THR A 66 8.74 8.54 -4.29
CA THR A 66 8.35 9.20 -5.54
C THR A 66 7.52 10.46 -5.31
N CYS A 67 6.63 10.49 -4.32
CA CYS A 67 5.83 11.68 -4.05
C CYS A 67 6.69 12.85 -3.55
N TRP A 68 7.70 12.59 -2.71
CA TRP A 68 8.62 13.64 -2.23
C TRP A 68 9.51 14.15 -3.35
N ILE A 69 9.98 13.28 -4.25
CA ILE A 69 10.70 13.71 -5.47
C ILE A 69 9.83 14.67 -6.30
N PHE A 70 8.57 14.33 -6.56
CA PHE A 70 7.66 15.20 -7.31
C PHE A 70 7.33 16.50 -6.56
N TYR A 71 7.18 16.44 -5.23
CA TYR A 71 6.97 17.61 -4.39
C TYR A 71 8.15 18.59 -4.48
N HIS A 72 9.39 18.11 -4.38
CA HIS A 72 10.57 18.94 -4.52
C HIS A 72 10.72 19.54 -5.92
N LYS A 73 10.25 18.82 -6.96
CA LYS A 73 10.16 19.32 -8.35
C LYS A 73 8.98 20.28 -8.60
N GLY A 74 8.20 20.64 -7.57
CA GLY A 74 7.03 21.53 -7.70
C GLY A 74 5.82 20.89 -8.39
N LYS A 75 5.85 19.59 -8.66
CA LYS A 75 4.78 18.84 -9.34
C LYS A 75 3.76 18.30 -8.34
N PHE A 76 3.09 19.19 -7.61
CA PHE A 76 2.23 18.84 -6.47
C PHE A 76 1.09 17.87 -6.80
N LYS A 77 0.43 18.03 -7.96
CA LYS A 77 -0.62 17.09 -8.40
C LYS A 77 -0.05 15.67 -8.57
N ARG A 78 1.11 15.53 -9.20
CA ARG A 78 1.77 14.22 -9.38
C ARG A 78 2.21 13.63 -8.05
N ALA A 79 2.71 14.46 -7.14
CA ALA A 79 3.06 14.01 -5.79
C ALA A 79 1.84 13.42 -5.07
N ALA A 80 0.69 14.08 -5.13
CA ALA A 80 -0.54 13.56 -4.55
C ALA A 80 -0.99 12.24 -5.20
N TRP A 81 -0.96 12.15 -6.53
CA TRP A 81 -1.30 10.92 -7.25
C TRP A 81 -0.42 9.73 -6.87
N MET A 82 0.90 9.90 -6.79
CA MET A 82 1.80 8.81 -6.38
C MET A 82 1.54 8.35 -4.95
N ASN A 83 1.13 9.28 -4.08
CA ASN A 83 0.82 8.99 -2.70
C ASN A 83 -0.52 8.25 -2.50
N LEU A 84 -1.36 8.14 -3.53
CA LEU A 84 -2.58 7.32 -3.47
C LEU A 84 -2.30 5.83 -3.69
N LEU A 85 -1.10 5.45 -4.15
CA LEU A 85 -0.78 4.07 -4.50
C LEU A 85 -1.03 3.07 -3.34
N PRO A 86 -0.65 3.34 -2.08
CA PRO A 86 -0.88 2.41 -0.98
C PRO A 86 -2.37 2.17 -0.67
N LEU A 87 -3.27 3.06 -1.11
CA LEU A 87 -4.71 2.88 -0.92
C LEU A 87 -5.27 1.68 -1.66
N LEU A 88 -4.60 1.20 -2.72
CA LEU A 88 -4.99 -0.03 -3.41
C LEU A 88 -4.99 -1.26 -2.48
N TRP A 89 -4.23 -1.22 -1.39
CA TRP A 89 -4.20 -2.26 -0.36
C TRP A 89 -5.08 -1.89 0.84
N ILE A 90 -5.00 -0.65 1.30
CA ILE A 90 -5.72 -0.21 2.51
C ILE A 90 -7.23 -0.23 2.29
N VAL A 91 -7.74 0.16 1.12
CA VAL A 91 -9.18 0.21 0.87
C VAL A 91 -9.81 -1.18 0.95
N PRO A 92 -9.30 -2.22 0.26
CA PRO A 92 -9.78 -3.58 0.46
C PRO A 92 -9.71 -4.07 1.91
N LEU A 93 -8.63 -3.75 2.64
CA LEU A 93 -8.50 -4.11 4.06
C LEU A 93 -9.64 -3.53 4.89
N VAL A 94 -9.88 -2.23 4.76
CA VAL A 94 -10.90 -1.52 5.52
C VAL A 94 -12.29 -2.04 5.16
N LEU A 95 -12.57 -2.27 3.87
CA LEU A 95 -13.84 -2.85 3.43
C LEU A 95 -14.05 -4.26 4.01
N PHE A 96 -13.00 -5.08 4.03
CA PHE A 96 -13.06 -6.41 4.63
C PHE A 96 -13.39 -6.33 6.12
N PHE A 97 -12.76 -5.45 6.90
CA PHE A 97 -13.08 -5.31 8.33
C PHE A 97 -14.47 -4.69 8.59
N MET A 98 -15.01 -3.89 7.67
CA MET A 98 -16.32 -3.25 7.85
C MET A 98 -17.49 -4.16 7.48
N TYR A 99 -17.31 -5.06 6.51
CA TYR A 99 -18.40 -5.88 5.94
C TYR A 99 -18.18 -7.38 6.01
N GLY A 100 -17.00 -7.83 6.45
CA GLY A 100 -16.64 -9.24 6.62
C GLY A 100 -16.93 -9.80 8.00
#